data_AF-A0A8S4QQL7-F1
#
_entry.id   AF-A0A8S4QQL7-F1
#
_cell.length_a   1.000
_cell.length_b   1.000
_cell.length_c   1.000
_cell.angle_alpha   90.00
_cell.angle_beta   90.00
_cell.angle_gamma   90.00
#
_symmetry.space_group_name_H-M   'P 1'
#
loop_
_entity.id
_entity.type
_entity.pdbx_description
1 polymer ?
#
loop_
_entity_poly.entity_id
_entity_poly.type
_entity_poly.pdbx_seq_one_letter_code
_entity_poly.pdbx_strand_id
1 'polypeptide(L)'
;MLQSVLRQKRAEMDREFQKRYADQRQENDRKAQYALKRQLERHQETLDRRLTEKEEEATIKLNKLVDDRVAYEKHQFAVQLKEMAVKLTLVQDKLNARLKIERDTRRSQDLWVAGASLLAATKKGDPYVNVDKELRAIERASGDGDKLVSSVLKAIPGSVREKGLVPESVLKTKYHQMEDIALKVALVEQEGASLPVYLLSWLQSTFLFMKISGIPQVEIDNPPKDPQFMSNLDTFDLLQRARFWVERGNLANAIRYVSSLEGASRAAALSWHDAARSHIETRQAAEAILAHAAALGLQYI
;
A
#
# COMPACT_ATOMS: atom_id res chain seq x y z
N MET A 1 44.66 85.45 -110.83
CA MET A 1 43.97 84.25 -111.37
C MET A 1 44.62 82.94 -110.93
N LEU A 2 45.95 82.74 -111.04
CA LEU A 2 46.58 81.46 -110.64
C LEU A 2 46.65 81.21 -109.11
N GLN A 3 46.90 82.26 -108.31
CA GLN A 3 46.96 82.15 -106.84
C GLN A 3 45.61 81.84 -106.19
N SER A 4 44.49 82.24 -106.79
CA SER A 4 43.14 81.93 -106.29
C SER A 4 42.76 80.47 -106.54
N VAL A 5 43.13 79.92 -107.71
CA VAL A 5 42.89 78.50 -108.05
C VAL A 5 43.75 77.56 -107.20
N LEU A 6 45.02 77.91 -106.92
CA LEU A 6 45.91 77.18 -106.01
C LEU A 6 45.40 77.17 -104.56
N ARG A 7 44.81 78.29 -104.10
CA ARG A 7 44.14 78.37 -102.79
C ARG A 7 42.86 77.53 -102.75
N GLN A 8 42.09 77.51 -103.83
CA GLN A 8 40.88 76.69 -103.95
C GLN A 8 41.21 75.19 -103.90
N LYS A 9 42.19 74.74 -104.70
CA LYS A 9 42.68 73.36 -104.70
C LYS A 9 43.27 72.93 -103.35
N ARG A 10 44.02 73.80 -102.66
CA ARG A 10 44.49 73.51 -101.29
C ARG A 10 43.33 73.42 -100.30
N ALA A 11 42.37 74.34 -100.37
CA ALA A 11 41.20 74.31 -99.50
C ALA A 11 40.29 73.09 -99.77
N GLU A 12 40.18 72.63 -101.02
CA GLU A 12 39.48 71.39 -101.39
C GLU A 12 40.21 70.16 -100.88
N MET A 13 41.53 70.08 -101.07
CA MET A 13 42.38 69.02 -100.50
C MET A 13 42.32 68.98 -98.97
N ASP A 14 42.42 70.14 -98.31
CA ASP A 14 42.33 70.24 -96.85
C ASP A 14 40.93 69.83 -96.36
N ARG A 15 39.87 70.17 -97.09
CA ARG A 15 38.50 69.71 -96.81
C ARG A 15 38.34 68.20 -97.01
N GLU A 16 38.92 67.63 -98.05
CA GLU A 16 38.91 66.18 -98.29
C GLU A 16 39.71 65.42 -97.24
N PHE A 17 40.89 65.92 -96.84
CA PHE A 17 41.68 65.35 -95.75
C PHE A 17 40.96 65.46 -94.41
N GLN A 18 40.34 66.60 -94.11
CA GLN A 18 39.53 66.77 -92.90
C GLN A 18 38.31 65.83 -92.89
N LYS A 19 37.65 65.64 -94.04
CA LYS A 19 36.56 64.66 -94.19
C LYS A 19 37.05 63.24 -93.96
N ARG A 20 38.11 62.80 -94.63
CA ARG A 20 38.68 61.45 -94.43
C ARG A 20 39.15 61.22 -93.00
N TYR A 21 39.73 62.23 -92.37
CA TYR A 21 40.15 62.16 -90.97
C TYR A 21 38.94 62.06 -90.04
N ALA A 22 37.88 62.82 -90.29
CA ALA A 22 36.63 62.76 -89.53
C ALA A 22 35.91 61.41 -89.73
N ASP A 23 35.85 60.91 -90.96
CA ASP A 23 35.25 59.60 -91.29
C ASP A 23 36.03 58.46 -90.64
N GLN A 24 37.38 58.48 -90.72
CA GLN A 24 38.24 57.48 -90.08
C GLN A 24 38.12 57.53 -88.54
N ARG A 25 38.03 58.74 -87.97
CA ARG A 25 37.81 58.91 -86.53
C ARG A 25 36.44 58.37 -86.13
N GLN A 26 35.39 58.67 -86.88
CA GLN A 26 34.04 58.16 -86.64
C GLN A 26 33.97 56.65 -86.78
N GLU A 27 34.65 56.06 -87.77
CA GLU A 27 34.75 54.60 -87.90
C GLU A 27 35.51 53.95 -86.74
N ASN A 28 36.63 54.55 -86.31
CA ASN A 28 37.40 54.05 -85.17
C ASN A 28 36.58 54.16 -83.89
N ASP A 29 35.88 55.27 -83.67
CA ASP A 29 35.00 55.46 -82.52
C ASP A 29 33.85 54.45 -82.55
N ARG A 30 33.25 54.18 -83.71
CA ARG A 30 32.22 53.13 -83.88
C ARG A 30 32.77 51.73 -83.60
N LYS A 31 33.96 51.40 -84.11
CA LYS A 31 34.64 50.11 -83.85
C LYS A 31 34.98 49.96 -82.37
N ALA A 32 35.45 51.02 -81.72
CA ALA A 32 35.74 51.04 -80.29
C ALA A 32 34.47 50.87 -79.45
N GLN A 33 33.39 51.60 -79.75
CA GLN A 33 32.09 51.45 -79.09
C GLN A 33 31.53 50.04 -79.25
N TYR A 34 31.61 49.47 -80.46
CA TYR A 34 31.16 48.11 -80.73
C TYR A 34 31.99 47.06 -79.97
N ALA A 35 33.31 47.20 -79.95
CA ALA A 35 34.20 46.31 -79.20
C ALA A 35 33.96 46.39 -77.68
N LEU A 36 33.77 47.60 -77.15
CA LEU A 36 33.43 47.82 -75.74
C LEU A 36 32.08 47.22 -75.38
N LYS A 37 31.06 47.42 -76.20
CA LYS A 37 29.73 46.84 -75.98
C LYS A 37 29.80 45.31 -75.96
N ARG A 38 30.50 44.71 -76.91
CA ARG A 38 30.70 43.25 -76.99
C ARG A 38 31.56 42.70 -75.85
N GLN A 39 32.48 43.50 -75.32
CA GLN A 39 33.24 43.15 -74.13
C GLN A 39 32.37 43.22 -72.88
N LEU A 40 31.50 44.23 -72.77
CA LEU A 40 30.55 44.37 -71.67
C LEU A 40 29.54 43.23 -71.66
N GLU A 41 28.95 42.88 -72.80
CA GLU A 41 28.02 41.75 -72.94
C GLU A 41 28.67 40.43 -72.52
N ARG A 42 29.90 40.15 -72.99
CA ARG A 42 30.65 38.94 -72.58
C ARG A 42 31.00 38.93 -71.10
N HIS A 43 31.34 40.09 -70.53
CA HIS A 43 31.59 40.20 -69.09
C HIS A 43 30.32 40.00 -68.29
N GLN A 44 29.18 40.56 -68.72
CA GLN A 44 27.87 40.32 -68.10
C GLN A 44 27.50 38.84 -68.14
N GLU A 45 27.59 38.19 -69.30
CA GLU A 45 27.33 36.74 -69.42
C GLU A 45 28.25 35.91 -68.52
N THR A 46 29.53 36.31 -68.40
CA THR A 46 30.49 35.61 -67.53
C THR A 46 30.18 35.84 -66.05
N LEU A 47 29.74 37.04 -65.67
CA LEU A 47 29.33 37.37 -64.32
C LEU A 47 28.06 36.61 -63.93
N ASP A 48 27.06 36.56 -64.82
CA ASP A 48 25.82 35.83 -64.59
C ASP A 48 26.10 34.34 -64.41
N ARG A 49 26.95 33.73 -65.26
CA ARG A 49 27.36 32.32 -65.09
C ARG A 49 28.07 32.07 -63.76
N ARG A 50 28.98 32.96 -63.36
CA ARG A 50 29.67 32.84 -62.06
C ARG A 50 28.72 33.03 -60.90
N LEU A 51 27.72 33.91 -61.04
CA LEU A 51 26.71 34.14 -60.02
C LEU A 51 25.86 32.88 -59.84
N THR A 52 25.37 32.29 -60.94
CA THR A 52 24.60 31.03 -60.89
C THR A 52 25.42 29.88 -60.32
N GLU A 53 26.69 29.73 -60.72
CA GLU A 53 27.60 28.72 -60.16
C GLU A 53 27.78 28.91 -58.64
N LYS A 54 27.90 30.16 -58.18
CA LYS A 54 28.04 30.47 -56.75
C LYS A 54 26.74 30.23 -55.98
N GLU A 55 25.59 30.52 -56.57
CA GLU A 55 24.28 30.20 -55.99
C GLU A 55 24.07 28.70 -55.86
N GLU A 56 24.41 27.92 -56.90
CA GLU A 56 24.38 26.46 -56.86
C GLU A 56 25.34 25.89 -55.80
N GLU A 57 26.59 26.36 -55.77
CA GLU A 57 27.54 25.96 -54.72
C GLU A 57 27.05 26.32 -53.32
N ALA A 58 26.44 27.49 -53.14
CA ALA A 58 25.91 27.97 -51.86
C ALA A 58 24.70 27.12 -51.42
N THR A 59 23.78 26.81 -52.33
CA THR A 59 22.62 25.96 -52.04
C THR A 59 23.04 24.52 -51.72
N ILE A 60 24.00 23.95 -52.45
CA ILE A 60 24.56 22.63 -52.13
C ILE A 60 25.22 22.63 -50.75
N LYS A 61 26.01 23.65 -50.42
CA LYS A 61 26.65 23.77 -49.09
C LYS A 61 25.61 23.93 -47.99
N LEU A 62 24.58 24.76 -48.22
CA LEU A 62 23.52 24.97 -47.26
C LEU A 62 22.73 23.68 -47.02
N ASN A 63 22.35 22.97 -48.08
CA ASN A 63 21.64 21.70 -47.98
C ASN A 63 22.47 20.66 -47.22
N LYS A 64 23.77 20.53 -47.52
CA LYS A 64 24.68 19.66 -46.77
C LYS A 64 24.74 20.01 -45.29
N LEU A 65 24.89 21.30 -44.96
CA LEU A 65 24.92 21.75 -43.56
C LEU A 65 23.59 21.47 -42.84
N VAL A 66 22.46 21.68 -43.51
CA VAL A 66 21.14 21.36 -42.98
C VAL A 66 21.00 19.86 -42.74
N ASP A 67 21.38 19.02 -43.71
CA ASP A 67 21.33 17.57 -43.59
C ASP A 67 22.21 17.06 -42.44
N ASP A 68 23.45 17.56 -42.35
CA ASP A 68 24.37 17.22 -41.27
C ASP A 68 23.81 17.64 -39.91
N ARG A 69 23.16 18.82 -39.84
CA ARG A 69 22.61 19.31 -38.58
C ARG A 69 21.36 18.56 -38.14
N VAL A 70 20.48 18.25 -39.09
CA VAL A 70 19.31 17.39 -38.87
C VAL A 70 19.75 15.99 -38.45
N ALA A 71 20.79 15.42 -39.08
CA ALA A 71 21.32 14.12 -38.70
C ALA A 71 21.90 14.11 -37.28
N TYR A 72 22.66 15.16 -36.92
CA TYR A 72 23.19 15.33 -35.58
C TYR A 72 22.08 15.45 -34.53
N GLU A 73 21.07 16.30 -34.77
CA GLU A 73 19.93 16.46 -33.86
C GLU A 73 19.13 15.17 -33.71
N LYS A 74 18.83 14.47 -34.82
CA LYS A 74 18.17 13.16 -34.79
C LYS A 74 18.94 12.14 -33.95
N HIS A 75 20.27 12.13 -34.05
CA HIS A 75 21.09 11.24 -33.24
C HIS A 75 21.02 11.60 -31.75
N GLN A 76 21.12 12.88 -31.40
CA GLN A 76 20.98 13.35 -30.03
C GLN A 76 19.60 13.00 -29.44
N PHE A 77 18.53 13.24 -30.21
CA PHE A 77 17.18 12.85 -29.80
C PHE A 77 17.04 11.33 -29.64
N ALA A 78 17.62 10.52 -30.52
CA ALA A 78 17.59 9.06 -30.39
C ALA A 78 18.30 8.59 -29.12
N VAL A 79 19.41 9.22 -28.73
CA VAL A 79 20.11 8.94 -27.47
C VAL A 79 19.24 9.32 -26.27
N GLN A 80 18.64 10.51 -26.27
CA GLN A 80 17.74 10.97 -25.21
C GLN A 80 16.50 10.06 -25.07
N LEU A 81 15.91 9.63 -26.18
CA LEU A 81 14.77 8.70 -26.17
C LEU A 81 15.13 7.35 -25.56
N LYS A 82 16.33 6.82 -25.85
CA LYS A 82 16.82 5.58 -25.22
C LYS A 82 17.01 5.76 -23.72
N GLU A 83 17.60 6.87 -23.30
CA GLU A 83 17.79 7.17 -21.88
C GLU A 83 16.44 7.32 -21.15
N MET A 84 15.48 8.02 -21.76
CA MET A 84 14.13 8.15 -21.22
C MET A 84 13.40 6.81 -21.15
N ALA A 85 13.55 5.94 -22.16
CA ALA A 85 12.96 4.61 -22.14
C ALA A 85 13.50 3.78 -20.96
N VAL A 86 14.81 3.80 -20.71
CA VAL A 86 15.44 3.11 -19.57
C VAL A 86 14.98 3.69 -18.23
N LYS A 87 14.87 5.02 -18.13
CA LYS A 87 14.33 5.68 -16.92
C LYS A 87 12.88 5.27 -16.67
N LEU A 88 12.05 5.22 -17.71
CA LEU A 88 10.66 4.80 -17.60
C LEU A 88 10.52 3.34 -17.16
N THR A 89 11.31 2.42 -17.71
CA THR A 89 11.28 1.01 -17.26
C THR A 89 11.71 0.89 -15.80
N LEU A 90 12.74 1.62 -15.38
CA LEU A 90 13.18 1.63 -13.98
C LEU A 90 12.09 2.16 -13.03
N VAL A 91 11.40 3.23 -13.44
CA VAL A 91 10.28 3.78 -12.66
C VAL A 91 9.14 2.77 -12.61
N GLN A 92 8.81 2.12 -13.72
CA GLN A 92 7.78 1.10 -13.79
C GLN A 92 8.09 -0.09 -12.87
N ASP A 93 9.33 -0.58 -12.86
CA ASP A 93 9.74 -1.69 -12.00
C ASP A 93 9.69 -1.31 -10.51
N LYS A 94 10.18 -0.11 -10.16
CA LYS A 94 10.09 0.41 -8.79
C LYS A 94 8.65 0.63 -8.36
N LEU A 95 7.79 1.13 -9.24
CA LEU A 95 6.37 1.34 -8.96
C LEU A 95 5.67 -0.01 -8.75
N ASN A 96 5.93 -1.00 -9.60
CA ASN A 96 5.38 -2.35 -9.45
C ASN A 96 5.83 -3.01 -8.15
N ALA A 97 7.10 -2.86 -7.76
CA ALA A 97 7.60 -3.35 -6.48
C ALA A 97 6.91 -2.66 -5.31
N ARG A 98 6.77 -1.33 -5.36
CA ARG A 98 6.09 -0.55 -4.32
C ARG A 98 4.61 -0.89 -4.21
N LEU A 99 3.91 -1.09 -5.32
CA LEU A 99 2.51 -1.50 -5.34
C LEU A 99 2.29 -2.87 -4.70
N LYS A 100 3.23 -3.81 -4.84
CA LYS A 100 3.16 -5.11 -4.14
C LYS A 100 3.31 -4.93 -2.63
N ILE A 101 4.31 -4.17 -2.20
CA ILE A 101 4.54 -3.86 -0.78
C ILE A 101 3.32 -3.16 -0.18
N GLU A 102 2.77 -2.16 -0.87
CA GLU A 102 1.61 -1.41 -0.39
C GLU A 102 0.35 -2.27 -0.25
N ARG A 103 0.13 -3.22 -1.18
CA ARG A 103 -0.97 -4.20 -1.06
C ARG A 103 -0.81 -5.09 0.17
N ASP A 104 0.38 -5.60 0.41
CA ASP A 104 0.67 -6.48 1.54
C ASP A 104 0.60 -5.72 2.87
N THR A 105 1.11 -4.49 2.92
CA THR A 105 0.99 -3.59 4.08
C THR A 105 -0.47 -3.26 4.38
N ARG A 106 -1.27 -2.94 3.36
CA ARG A 106 -2.70 -2.67 3.54
C ARG A 106 -3.44 -3.91 4.09
N ARG A 107 -3.10 -5.09 3.59
CA ARG A 107 -3.65 -6.36 4.08
C ARG A 107 -3.32 -6.59 5.57
N SER A 108 -2.07 -6.35 5.97
CA SER A 108 -1.64 -6.43 7.37
C SER A 108 -2.40 -5.42 8.24
N GLN A 109 -2.58 -4.19 7.77
CA GLN A 109 -3.35 -3.16 8.48
C GLN A 109 -4.82 -3.55 8.65
N ASP A 110 -5.47 -4.03 7.58
CA ASP A 110 -6.87 -4.47 7.63
C ASP A 110 -7.05 -5.64 8.61
N LEU A 111 -6.13 -6.62 8.60
CA LEU A 111 -6.09 -7.72 9.57
C LEU A 111 -5.87 -7.21 11.00
N TRP A 112 -4.97 -6.24 11.19
CA TRP A 112 -4.68 -5.68 12.50
C TRP A 112 -5.89 -4.92 13.06
N VAL A 113 -6.55 -4.09 12.26
CA VAL A 113 -7.75 -3.35 12.67
C VAL A 113 -8.86 -4.32 13.05
N ALA A 114 -9.13 -5.34 12.23
CA ALA A 114 -10.17 -6.31 12.50
C ALA A 114 -9.83 -7.21 13.72
N GLY A 115 -8.57 -7.60 13.88
CA GLY A 115 -8.10 -8.32 15.08
C GLY A 115 -8.17 -7.47 16.34
N ALA A 116 -7.85 -6.17 16.24
CA ALA A 116 -7.90 -5.24 17.35
C ALA A 116 -9.34 -4.93 17.78
N SER A 117 -10.27 -4.78 16.82
CA SER A 117 -11.69 -4.61 17.13
C SER A 117 -12.28 -5.87 17.76
N LEU A 118 -11.89 -7.06 17.28
CA LEU A 118 -12.24 -8.34 17.90
C LEU A 118 -11.73 -8.43 19.34
N LEU A 119 -10.47 -8.07 19.58
CA LEU A 119 -9.89 -8.07 20.92
C LEU A 119 -10.56 -7.02 21.82
N ALA A 120 -10.91 -5.84 21.30
CA ALA A 120 -11.63 -4.82 22.04
C ALA A 120 -13.04 -5.31 22.46
N ALA A 121 -13.74 -5.98 21.56
CA ALA A 121 -15.05 -6.58 21.81
C ALA A 121 -15.03 -7.62 22.95
N THR A 122 -13.89 -8.28 23.19
CA THR A 122 -13.77 -9.22 24.32
C THR A 122 -13.73 -8.50 25.68
N LYS A 123 -13.18 -7.29 25.79
CA LYS A 123 -12.94 -6.64 27.09
C LYS A 123 -14.21 -6.09 27.75
N LYS A 124 -14.95 -5.23 27.05
CA LYS A 124 -16.13 -4.52 27.57
C LYS A 124 -17.19 -4.39 26.49
N GLY A 125 -18.45 -4.53 26.87
CA GLY A 125 -19.57 -4.35 25.95
C GLY A 125 -20.89 -4.79 26.56
N ASP A 126 -21.90 -4.86 25.70
CA ASP A 126 -23.23 -5.35 26.01
C ASP A 126 -23.20 -6.85 26.39
N PRO A 127 -24.28 -7.39 27.01
CA PRO A 127 -24.35 -8.79 27.43
C PRO A 127 -24.01 -9.82 26.35
N TYR A 128 -24.27 -9.48 25.09
CA TYR A 128 -23.90 -10.22 23.90
C TYR A 128 -23.43 -9.25 22.83
N VAL A 129 -22.16 -9.34 22.44
CA VAL A 129 -21.58 -8.53 21.35
C VAL A 129 -21.60 -9.36 20.07
N ASN A 130 -22.17 -8.81 18.99
CA ASN A 130 -22.13 -9.48 17.70
C ASN A 130 -20.76 -9.24 17.04
N VAL A 131 -20.06 -10.33 16.75
CA VAL A 131 -18.68 -10.35 16.26
C VAL A 131 -18.60 -10.79 14.79
N ASP A 132 -19.73 -11.07 14.15
CA ASP A 132 -19.79 -11.59 12.79
C ASP A 132 -19.18 -10.61 11.76
N LYS A 133 -19.29 -9.30 12.02
CA LYS A 133 -18.71 -8.27 11.13
C LYS A 133 -17.19 -8.33 11.15
N GLU A 134 -16.61 -8.47 12.34
CA GLU A 134 -15.17 -8.53 12.60
C GLU A 134 -14.59 -9.83 12.03
N LEU A 135 -15.27 -10.97 12.24
CA LEU A 135 -14.87 -12.25 11.66
C LEU A 135 -14.88 -12.23 10.13
N ARG A 136 -15.93 -11.66 9.51
CA ARG A 136 -15.98 -11.48 8.05
C ARG A 136 -14.92 -10.52 7.55
N ALA A 137 -14.57 -9.50 8.32
CA ALA A 137 -13.48 -8.59 7.96
C ALA A 137 -12.13 -9.32 7.97
N ILE A 138 -11.88 -10.18 8.96
CA ILE A 138 -10.69 -11.04 9.03
C ILE A 138 -10.65 -12.03 7.86
N GLU A 139 -11.77 -12.68 7.53
CA GLU A 139 -11.88 -13.58 6.37
C GLU A 139 -11.54 -12.86 5.05
N ARG A 140 -12.06 -11.64 4.85
CA ARG A 140 -11.78 -10.83 3.65
C ARG A 140 -10.33 -10.37 3.57
N ALA A 141 -9.76 -9.91 4.68
CA ALA A 141 -8.38 -9.44 4.73
C ALA A 141 -7.37 -10.60 4.62
N SER A 142 -7.75 -11.80 5.08
CA SER A 142 -6.94 -13.01 4.95
C SER A 142 -6.83 -13.51 3.51
N GLY A 143 -7.83 -13.31 2.64
CA GLY A 143 -7.85 -13.93 1.31
C GLY A 143 -7.62 -15.46 1.32
N ASP A 144 -7.39 -16.08 0.16
CA ASP A 144 -7.21 -17.54 0.02
C ASP A 144 -5.82 -18.05 0.43
N GLY A 145 -4.90 -17.17 0.84
CA GLY A 145 -3.48 -17.50 1.04
C GLY A 145 -3.06 -17.92 2.45
N ASP A 146 -3.73 -17.43 3.51
CA ASP A 146 -3.21 -17.57 4.89
C ASP A 146 -3.80 -18.79 5.61
N LYS A 147 -3.03 -19.88 5.60
CA LYS A 147 -3.35 -21.13 6.33
C LYS A 147 -3.49 -20.91 7.85
N LEU A 148 -2.72 -19.98 8.41
CA LEU A 148 -2.77 -19.66 9.84
C LEU A 148 -4.09 -19.00 10.21
N VAL A 149 -4.49 -17.94 9.50
CA VAL A 149 -5.73 -17.21 9.79
C VAL A 149 -6.95 -18.12 9.59
N SER A 150 -6.98 -18.92 8.52
CA SER A 150 -8.05 -19.90 8.30
C SER A 150 -8.11 -21.00 9.38
N SER A 151 -6.97 -21.46 9.90
CA SER A 151 -6.94 -22.40 11.03
C SER A 151 -7.43 -21.75 12.33
N VAL A 152 -7.05 -20.49 12.58
CA VAL A 152 -7.47 -19.75 13.76
C VAL A 152 -8.97 -19.44 13.72
N LEU A 153 -9.52 -19.08 12.55
CA LEU A 153 -10.95 -18.88 12.37
C LEU A 153 -11.76 -20.16 12.61
N LYS A 154 -11.23 -21.34 12.22
CA LYS A 154 -11.85 -22.64 12.53
C LYS A 154 -11.80 -23.01 14.00
N ALA A 155 -10.82 -22.49 14.74
CA ALA A 155 -10.69 -22.73 16.18
C ALA A 155 -11.73 -21.94 17.00
N ILE A 156 -12.29 -20.86 16.43
CA ILE A 156 -13.36 -20.10 17.09
C ILE A 156 -14.67 -20.91 17.04
N PRO A 157 -15.34 -21.15 18.18
CA PRO A 157 -16.61 -21.87 18.19
C PRO A 157 -17.69 -21.17 17.36
N GLY A 158 -18.44 -21.96 16.58
CA GLY A 158 -19.59 -21.45 15.82
C GLY A 158 -20.68 -20.81 16.71
N SER A 159 -20.76 -21.20 17.98
CA SER A 159 -21.64 -20.60 18.98
C SER A 159 -21.42 -19.09 19.15
N VAL A 160 -20.18 -18.61 18.94
CA VAL A 160 -19.84 -17.18 19.04
C VAL A 160 -20.43 -16.39 17.87
N ARG A 161 -20.48 -16.99 16.68
CA ARG A 161 -21.07 -16.37 15.47
C ARG A 161 -22.58 -16.27 15.55
N GLU A 162 -23.24 -17.26 16.16
CA GLU A 162 -24.71 -17.31 16.26
C GLU A 162 -25.28 -16.60 17.49
N LYS A 163 -24.69 -16.82 18.67
CA LYS A 163 -25.22 -16.33 19.96
C LYS A 163 -24.57 -15.00 20.39
N GLY A 164 -23.48 -14.60 19.73
CA GLY A 164 -22.68 -13.46 20.12
C GLY A 164 -21.68 -13.79 21.24
N LEU A 165 -20.63 -12.98 21.33
CA LEU A 165 -19.58 -13.11 22.32
C LEU A 165 -20.02 -12.49 23.66
N VAL A 166 -19.76 -13.19 24.75
CA VAL A 166 -19.92 -12.63 26.10
C VAL A 166 -18.60 -11.94 26.49
N PRO A 167 -18.59 -10.62 26.74
CA PRO A 167 -17.37 -9.92 27.13
C PRO A 167 -16.97 -10.23 28.57
N GLU A 168 -15.70 -9.96 28.91
CA GLU A 168 -15.11 -10.27 30.22
C GLU A 168 -15.91 -9.63 31.36
N SER A 169 -16.27 -8.35 31.22
CA SER A 169 -17.10 -7.63 32.20
C SER A 169 -18.42 -8.34 32.54
N VAL A 170 -19.16 -8.81 31.53
CA VAL A 170 -20.42 -9.53 31.71
C VAL A 170 -20.18 -10.91 32.28
N LEU A 171 -19.08 -11.56 31.90
CA LEU A 171 -18.70 -12.86 32.42
C LEU A 171 -18.38 -12.81 33.92
N LYS A 172 -17.79 -11.71 34.41
CA LYS A 172 -17.61 -11.47 35.86
C LYS A 172 -18.95 -11.34 36.58
N THR A 173 -19.89 -10.56 36.05
CA THR A 173 -21.23 -10.44 36.65
C THR A 173 -21.99 -11.76 36.64
N LYS A 174 -21.95 -12.50 35.52
CA LYS A 174 -22.55 -13.84 35.42
C LYS A 174 -21.90 -14.84 36.36
N TYR A 175 -20.60 -14.69 36.63
CA TYR A 175 -19.89 -15.54 37.60
C TYR A 175 -20.48 -15.36 38.99
N HIS A 176 -20.70 -14.14 39.48
CA HIS A 176 -21.29 -13.93 40.81
C HIS A 176 -22.70 -14.51 40.93
N GLN A 177 -23.52 -14.35 39.89
CA GLN A 177 -24.86 -14.96 39.87
C GLN A 177 -24.79 -16.50 39.89
N MET A 178 -23.85 -17.06 39.14
CA MET A 178 -23.58 -18.49 39.14
C MET A 178 -23.04 -18.97 40.49
N GLU A 179 -22.15 -18.20 41.12
CA GLU A 179 -21.55 -18.49 42.43
C GLU A 179 -22.64 -18.61 43.49
N ASP A 180 -23.56 -17.64 43.55
CA ASP A 180 -24.70 -17.67 44.49
C ASP A 180 -25.60 -18.90 44.31
N ILE A 181 -25.79 -19.36 43.08
CA ILE A 181 -26.61 -20.54 42.77
C ILE A 181 -25.83 -21.82 43.09
N ALA A 182 -24.56 -21.89 42.70
CA ALA A 182 -23.71 -23.04 42.92
C ALA A 182 -23.44 -23.28 44.41
N LEU A 183 -23.26 -22.21 45.20
CA LEU A 183 -23.11 -22.28 46.66
C LEU A 183 -24.36 -22.86 47.34
N LYS A 184 -25.56 -22.47 46.90
CA LYS A 184 -26.83 -22.99 47.45
C LYS A 184 -27.03 -24.47 47.17
N VAL A 185 -26.36 -25.00 46.14
CA VAL A 185 -26.52 -26.38 45.64
C VAL A 185 -25.24 -27.21 45.88
N ALA A 186 -24.26 -26.67 46.61
CA ALA A 186 -22.93 -27.27 46.77
C ALA A 186 -22.93 -28.63 47.48
N LEU A 187 -23.89 -28.91 48.36
CA LEU A 187 -24.00 -30.21 49.07
C LEU A 187 -24.81 -31.26 48.30
N VAL A 188 -25.33 -30.92 47.12
CA VAL A 188 -26.19 -31.82 46.35
C VAL A 188 -25.34 -32.64 45.39
N GLU A 189 -25.26 -33.93 45.69
CA GLU A 189 -24.58 -34.92 44.86
C GLU A 189 -25.28 -35.14 43.50
N GLN A 190 -24.57 -35.79 42.57
CA GLN A 190 -24.92 -35.87 41.15
C GLN A 190 -26.19 -36.68 40.85
N GLU A 191 -26.59 -37.59 41.74
CA GLU A 191 -27.79 -38.43 41.62
C GLU A 191 -29.07 -37.75 42.14
N GLY A 192 -28.95 -36.50 42.61
CA GLY A 192 -30.03 -35.78 43.27
C GLY A 192 -30.11 -36.12 44.76
N ALA A 193 -30.42 -35.12 45.57
CA ALA A 193 -30.50 -35.28 47.02
C ALA A 193 -31.94 -35.20 47.52
N SER A 194 -32.19 -35.70 48.73
CA SER A 194 -33.50 -35.50 49.38
C SER A 194 -33.74 -34.01 49.68
N LEU A 195 -35.01 -33.57 49.69
CA LEU A 195 -35.39 -32.17 49.96
C LEU A 195 -34.73 -31.55 51.22
N PRO A 196 -34.54 -32.28 52.35
CA PRO A 196 -33.82 -31.75 53.51
C PRO A 196 -32.36 -31.37 53.21
N VAL A 197 -31.68 -32.08 52.30
CA VAL A 197 -30.29 -31.79 51.93
C VAL A 197 -30.19 -30.48 51.14
N TYR A 198 -31.18 -30.16 50.29
CA TYR A 198 -31.26 -28.85 49.65
C TYR A 198 -31.45 -27.72 50.66
N LEU A 199 -32.29 -27.93 51.68
CA LEU A 199 -32.51 -26.95 52.75
C LEU A 199 -31.26 -26.75 53.62
N LEU A 200 -30.56 -27.83 53.95
CA LEU A 200 -29.28 -27.79 54.66
C LEU A 200 -28.19 -27.09 53.83
N SER A 201 -28.11 -27.39 52.53
CA SER A 201 -27.18 -26.74 51.60
C SER A 201 -27.41 -25.22 51.53
N TRP A 202 -28.67 -24.81 51.46
CA TRP A 202 -29.04 -23.39 51.49
C TRP A 202 -28.68 -22.74 52.83
N LEU A 203 -29.01 -23.37 53.97
CA LEU A 203 -28.67 -22.87 55.30
C LEU A 203 -27.14 -22.76 55.47
N GLN A 204 -26.39 -23.78 55.09
CA GLN A 204 -24.92 -23.78 55.15
C GLN A 204 -24.32 -22.67 54.27
N SER A 205 -24.82 -22.49 53.05
CA SER A 205 -24.38 -21.40 52.16
C SER A 205 -24.59 -20.02 52.81
N THR A 206 -25.72 -19.80 53.51
CA THR A 206 -25.99 -18.52 54.19
C THR A 206 -25.10 -18.28 55.42
N PHE A 207 -24.71 -19.34 56.13
CA PHE A 207 -23.84 -19.23 57.32
C PHE A 207 -22.32 -19.25 56.99
N LEU A 208 -21.93 -19.70 55.80
CA LEU A 208 -20.52 -19.81 55.37
C LEU A 208 -19.85 -18.49 54.99
N PHE A 209 -20.56 -17.35 55.01
CA PHE A 209 -19.95 -16.01 54.92
C PHE A 209 -18.85 -15.75 55.97
N MET A 210 -18.72 -16.60 57.00
CA MET A 210 -17.73 -16.49 58.07
C MET A 210 -16.38 -17.21 57.82
N LYS A 211 -16.23 -18.03 56.77
CA LYS A 211 -14.95 -18.67 56.44
C LYS A 211 -14.38 -18.14 55.13
N ILE A 212 -13.78 -16.96 55.19
CA ILE A 212 -12.89 -16.49 54.13
C ILE A 212 -11.56 -17.23 54.33
N SER A 213 -11.43 -18.43 53.77
CA SER A 213 -10.14 -19.10 53.68
C SER A 213 -9.24 -18.24 52.78
N GLY A 214 -8.24 -17.57 53.36
CA GLY A 214 -7.27 -16.78 52.61
C GLY A 214 -6.49 -17.68 51.66
N ILE A 215 -6.40 -17.32 50.39
CA ILE A 215 -5.63 -18.10 49.40
C ILE A 215 -4.14 -17.98 49.77
N PRO A 216 -3.41 -19.09 49.96
CA PRO A 216 -1.99 -19.06 50.26
C PRO A 216 -1.20 -18.33 49.17
N GLN A 217 -0.26 -17.45 49.53
CA GLN A 217 0.51 -16.68 48.53
C GLN A 217 1.30 -17.56 47.55
N VAL A 218 1.73 -18.74 48.00
CA VAL A 218 2.41 -19.74 47.16
C VAL A 218 1.54 -20.18 45.96
N GLU A 219 0.22 -20.25 46.14
CA GLU A 219 -0.73 -20.60 45.09
C GLU A 219 -1.00 -19.46 44.11
N ILE A 220 -0.80 -18.21 44.57
CA ILE A 220 -0.92 -17.02 43.75
C ILE A 220 0.28 -16.91 42.81
N ASP A 221 1.47 -17.18 43.33
CA ASP A 221 2.73 -17.10 42.57
C ASP A 221 2.85 -18.27 41.57
N ASN A 222 2.45 -19.48 41.99
CA ASN A 222 2.42 -20.66 41.15
C ASN A 222 1.06 -21.37 41.27
N PRO A 223 0.11 -21.10 40.35
CA PRO A 223 -1.17 -21.76 40.37
C PRO A 223 -0.97 -23.27 40.13
N PRO A 224 -1.47 -24.14 41.01
CA PRO A 224 -1.31 -25.58 40.90
C PRO A 224 -1.92 -26.06 39.59
N LYS A 225 -1.14 -26.81 38.81
CA LYS A 225 -1.58 -27.36 37.53
C LYS A 225 -2.14 -28.77 37.67
N ASP A 226 -1.96 -29.38 38.83
CA ASP A 226 -2.27 -30.77 39.07
C ASP A 226 -3.77 -30.95 39.37
N PRO A 227 -4.49 -31.77 38.59
CA PRO A 227 -5.92 -32.03 38.82
C PRO A 227 -6.21 -32.65 40.19
N GLN A 228 -5.25 -33.43 40.72
CA GLN A 228 -5.37 -34.09 42.03
C GLN A 228 -5.38 -33.12 43.20
N PHE A 229 -4.71 -31.97 43.07
CA PHE A 229 -4.77 -30.94 44.10
C PHE A 229 -6.20 -30.39 44.16
N MET A 230 -6.80 -30.08 43.01
CA MET A 230 -8.12 -29.46 42.90
C MET A 230 -9.26 -30.38 43.34
N SER A 231 -9.13 -31.69 43.14
CA SER A 231 -10.14 -32.68 43.59
C SER A 231 -10.19 -32.85 45.11
N ASN A 232 -9.13 -32.48 45.84
CA ASN A 232 -9.09 -32.59 47.30
C ASN A 232 -9.70 -31.37 48.00
N LEU A 233 -10.09 -30.34 47.25
CA LEU A 233 -10.69 -29.13 47.79
C LEU A 233 -12.21 -29.27 47.87
N ASP A 234 -12.78 -28.62 48.88
CA ASP A 234 -14.23 -28.48 49.00
C ASP A 234 -14.80 -27.61 47.87
N THR A 235 -16.06 -27.86 47.50
CA THR A 235 -16.79 -27.12 46.45
C THR A 235 -16.81 -25.61 46.75
N PHE A 236 -16.91 -25.26 48.03
CA PHE A 236 -16.85 -23.88 48.51
C PHE A 236 -15.48 -23.23 48.27
N ASP A 237 -14.39 -23.93 48.61
CA ASP A 237 -13.02 -23.44 48.39
C ASP A 237 -12.72 -23.30 46.90
N LEU A 238 -13.23 -24.21 46.06
CA LEU A 238 -13.12 -24.14 44.59
C LEU A 238 -13.79 -22.88 44.03
N LEU A 239 -15.03 -22.60 44.43
CA LEU A 239 -15.76 -21.41 43.99
C LEU A 239 -15.11 -20.10 44.47
N GLN A 240 -14.57 -20.08 45.70
CA GLN A 240 -13.87 -18.91 46.21
C GLN A 240 -12.56 -18.64 45.45
N ARG A 241 -11.78 -19.68 45.15
CA ARG A 241 -10.55 -19.57 44.33
C ARG A 241 -10.86 -19.15 42.91
N ALA A 242 -11.91 -19.71 42.31
CA ALA A 242 -12.37 -19.28 40.99
C ALA A 242 -12.75 -17.80 41.00
N ARG A 243 -13.50 -17.31 42.00
CA ARG A 243 -13.84 -15.89 42.16
C ARG A 243 -12.60 -15.01 42.17
N PHE A 244 -11.60 -15.38 42.96
CA PHE A 244 -10.35 -14.63 43.06
C PHE A 244 -9.64 -14.47 41.70
N TRP A 245 -9.61 -15.53 40.89
CA TRP A 245 -9.01 -15.46 39.55
C TRP A 245 -9.88 -14.68 38.55
N VAL A 246 -11.21 -14.78 38.65
CA VAL A 246 -12.16 -14.00 37.83
C VAL A 246 -12.01 -12.50 38.09
N GLU A 247 -11.91 -12.07 39.35
CA GLU A 247 -11.73 -10.66 39.71
C GLU A 247 -10.46 -10.08 39.09
N ARG A 248 -9.37 -10.86 39.13
CA ARG A 248 -8.06 -10.51 38.53
C ARG A 248 -8.01 -10.61 37.00
N GLY A 249 -9.08 -11.08 36.36
CA GLY A 249 -9.16 -11.22 34.89
C GLY A 249 -8.43 -12.46 34.34
N ASN A 250 -7.95 -13.37 35.19
CA ASN A 250 -7.37 -14.63 34.75
C ASN A 250 -8.46 -15.71 34.66
N LEU A 251 -9.24 -15.63 33.59
CA LEU A 251 -10.34 -16.56 33.33
C LEU A 251 -9.84 -18.00 33.09
N ALA A 252 -8.62 -18.18 32.57
CA ALA A 252 -8.08 -19.50 32.28
C ALA A 252 -7.94 -20.34 33.57
N ASN A 253 -7.40 -19.74 34.63
CA ASN A 253 -7.32 -20.40 35.93
C ASN A 253 -8.71 -20.61 36.53
N ALA A 254 -9.60 -19.61 36.45
CA ALA A 254 -10.95 -19.73 36.97
C ALA A 254 -11.74 -20.91 36.35
N ILE A 255 -11.66 -21.09 35.03
CA ILE A 255 -12.30 -22.21 34.33
C ILE A 255 -11.81 -23.55 34.87
N ARG A 256 -10.51 -23.69 35.20
CA ARG A 256 -9.97 -24.94 35.74
C ARG A 256 -10.61 -25.28 37.10
N TYR A 257 -10.71 -24.30 38.00
CA TYR A 257 -11.37 -24.48 39.31
C TYR A 257 -12.86 -24.76 39.18
N VAL A 258 -13.52 -24.15 38.20
CA VAL A 258 -14.94 -24.41 37.94
C VAL A 258 -15.16 -25.77 37.27
N SER A 259 -14.22 -26.24 36.46
CA SER A 259 -14.29 -27.55 35.79
C SER A 259 -14.09 -28.73 36.75
N SER A 260 -13.43 -28.50 37.89
CA SER A 260 -13.24 -29.48 38.95
C SER A 260 -14.42 -29.55 39.94
N LEU A 261 -15.46 -28.73 39.76
CA LEU A 261 -16.68 -28.84 40.57
C LEU A 261 -17.39 -30.17 40.27
N GLU A 262 -18.05 -30.71 41.29
CA GLU A 262 -18.79 -31.98 41.21
C GLU A 262 -20.28 -31.79 41.53
N GLY A 263 -21.09 -32.79 41.16
CA GLY A 263 -22.52 -32.81 41.47
C GLY A 263 -23.34 -31.72 40.79
N ALA A 264 -24.36 -31.22 41.49
CA ALA A 264 -25.30 -30.25 40.94
C ALA A 264 -24.71 -28.82 40.86
N SER A 265 -23.64 -28.52 41.62
CA SER A 265 -22.88 -27.27 41.49
C SER A 265 -22.23 -27.14 40.10
N ARG A 266 -21.70 -28.24 39.56
CA ARG A 266 -21.16 -28.31 38.20
C ARG A 266 -22.22 -28.04 37.14
N ALA A 267 -23.43 -28.58 37.33
CA ALA A 267 -24.54 -28.36 36.40
C ALA A 267 -24.95 -26.87 36.34
N ALA A 268 -25.00 -26.19 37.49
CA ALA A 268 -25.24 -24.76 37.55
C ALA A 268 -24.11 -23.95 36.86
N ALA A 269 -22.86 -24.39 37.02
CA ALA A 269 -21.69 -23.72 36.47
C ALA A 269 -21.45 -23.97 34.98
N LEU A 270 -22.05 -25.02 34.39
CA LEU A 270 -21.83 -25.43 33.00
C LEU A 270 -22.07 -24.29 32.00
N SER A 271 -23.19 -23.56 32.18
CA SER A 271 -23.57 -22.46 31.29
C SER A 271 -22.54 -21.31 31.29
N TRP A 272 -21.99 -21.00 32.46
CA TRP A 272 -20.93 -20.01 32.61
C TRP A 272 -19.60 -20.54 32.06
N HIS A 273 -19.27 -21.81 32.34
CA HIS A 273 -18.05 -22.46 31.89
C HIS A 273 -17.95 -22.47 30.36
N ASP A 274 -19.02 -22.85 29.65
CA ASP A 274 -19.02 -22.88 28.18
C ASP A 274 -18.91 -21.48 27.56
N ALA A 275 -19.53 -20.49 28.19
CA ALA A 275 -19.39 -19.08 27.79
C ALA A 275 -17.96 -18.57 28.03
N ALA A 276 -17.37 -18.90 29.17
CA ALA A 276 -16.00 -18.54 29.52
C ALA A 276 -14.97 -19.20 28.59
N ARG A 277 -15.17 -20.48 28.26
CA ARG A 277 -14.34 -21.21 27.30
C ARG A 277 -14.38 -20.56 25.92
N SER A 278 -15.59 -20.33 25.40
CA SER A 278 -15.78 -19.68 24.09
C SER A 278 -15.14 -18.30 24.06
N HIS A 279 -15.21 -17.55 25.17
CA HIS A 279 -14.56 -16.26 25.31
C HIS A 279 -13.03 -16.35 25.22
N ILE A 280 -12.40 -17.28 25.94
CA ILE A 280 -10.94 -17.45 25.93
C ILE A 280 -10.46 -17.91 24.55
N GLU A 281 -11.14 -18.88 23.93
CA GLU A 281 -10.81 -19.37 22.59
C GLU A 281 -10.85 -18.23 21.56
N THR A 282 -11.88 -17.37 21.65
CA THR A 282 -12.01 -16.19 20.78
C THR A 282 -10.92 -15.15 21.06
N ARG A 283 -10.61 -14.90 22.33
CA ARG A 283 -9.57 -13.94 22.71
C ARG A 283 -8.19 -14.41 22.25
N GLN A 284 -7.85 -15.68 22.46
CA GLN A 284 -6.58 -16.26 22.01
C GLN A 284 -6.47 -16.23 20.49
N ALA A 285 -7.57 -16.53 19.78
CA ALA A 285 -7.63 -16.38 18.33
C ALA A 285 -7.36 -14.93 17.89
N ALA A 286 -7.98 -13.94 18.55
CA ALA A 286 -7.75 -12.53 18.26
C ALA A 286 -6.30 -12.09 18.50
N GLU A 287 -5.70 -12.51 19.63
CA GLU A 287 -4.30 -12.25 19.96
C GLU A 287 -3.35 -12.89 18.94
N ALA A 288 -3.63 -14.12 18.50
CA ALA A 288 -2.85 -14.81 17.46
C ALA A 288 -2.94 -14.08 16.11
N ILE A 289 -4.12 -13.61 15.71
CA ILE A 289 -4.31 -12.82 14.48
C ILE A 289 -3.57 -11.50 14.56
N LEU A 290 -3.63 -10.81 15.70
CA LEU A 290 -2.91 -9.56 15.91
C LEU A 290 -1.39 -9.75 15.85
N ALA A 291 -0.86 -10.79 16.50
CA ALA A 291 0.54 -11.13 16.45
C ALA A 291 0.98 -11.46 15.01
N HIS A 292 0.14 -12.19 14.28
CA HIS A 292 0.38 -12.50 12.87
C HIS A 292 0.36 -11.24 11.99
N ALA A 293 -0.64 -10.37 12.16
CA ALA A 293 -0.75 -9.12 11.42
C ALA A 293 0.44 -8.19 11.70
N ALA A 294 0.90 -8.12 12.95
CA ALA A 294 2.10 -7.37 13.33
C ALA A 294 3.37 -7.97 12.71
N ALA A 295 3.51 -9.29 12.70
CA ALA A 295 4.65 -9.97 12.06
C ALA A 295 4.66 -9.72 10.54
N LEU A 296 3.50 -9.79 9.88
CA LEU A 296 3.37 -9.43 8.47
C LEU A 296 3.76 -7.96 8.26
N GLY A 297 3.25 -7.03 9.08
CA GLY A 297 3.58 -5.60 8.97
C GLY A 297 5.07 -5.32 9.10
N LEU A 298 5.78 -6.04 9.97
CA LEU A 298 7.23 -5.92 10.16
C LEU A 298 8.05 -6.51 9.01
N GLN A 299 7.53 -7.50 8.29
CA GLN A 299 8.23 -8.12 7.17
C GLN A 299 8.37 -7.19 5.94
N TYR A 300 7.53 -6.15 5.87
CA TYR A 300 7.45 -5.22 4.74
C TYR A 300 7.95 -3.80 5.04
N ILE A 301 8.46 -3.58 6.26
CA ILE A 301 9.18 -2.36 6.67
C ILE A 301 10.68 -2.55 6.39
#